data_AF-G9PLI2-F1
#
_entry.id   AF-G9PLI2-F1
#
_cell.length_a   1.000
_cell.length_b   1.000
_cell.length_c   1.000
_cell.angle_alpha   90.00
_cell.angle_beta   90.00
_cell.angle_gamma   90.00
#
_symmetry.space_group_name_H-M   'P 1'
#
loop_
_entity.id
_entity.type
_entity.pdbx_description
1 polymer ?
#
loop_
_entity_poly.entity_id
_entity_poly.type
_entity_poly.pdbx_seq_one_letter_code
_entity_poly.pdbx_strand_id
1 'polypeptide(L)'
;MTEALTVDVVDSAGKKTGSVELPAEVFDAPLNIPLMHQVVVGQLAAARQGTHATKTRGDVRGGGRKPYRQKGTGRARQGSTRAPQFVGGGTVHGPQPRDYTQRTPKKMKAAALRSALSDRARNGRVHVITEFVTTAVPSTKNALVALRNLTDRKALVIVDRQDDLSRLSLRNAPEAHVLWADQLNTYDVLKSDDVVFTASGLDAFLGKGEEESK
;
A
#
# COMPACT_ATOMS: atom_id res chain seq x y z
N MET A 1 12.70 26.78 -15.19
CA MET A 1 12.05 26.07 -16.30
C MET A 1 12.60 24.66 -16.28
N THR A 2 11.88 23.74 -15.66
CA THR A 2 12.24 22.31 -15.54
C THR A 2 11.92 21.63 -16.86
N GLU A 3 12.89 20.92 -17.45
CA GLU A 3 12.69 20.14 -18.67
C GLU A 3 11.61 19.07 -18.45
N ALA A 4 10.66 18.96 -19.39
CA ALA A 4 9.65 17.93 -19.34
C ALA A 4 10.31 16.58 -19.63
N LEU A 5 10.13 15.60 -18.73
CA LEU A 5 10.62 14.24 -18.93
C LEU A 5 9.72 13.56 -19.98
N THR A 6 10.29 13.22 -21.13
CA THR A 6 9.59 12.47 -22.18
C THR A 6 9.77 10.97 -21.98
N VAL A 7 8.68 10.21 -21.98
CA VAL A 7 8.71 8.74 -21.93
C VAL A 7 8.05 8.19 -23.19
N ASP A 8 8.68 7.17 -23.78
CA ASP A 8 8.14 6.48 -24.95
C ASP A 8 6.89 5.68 -24.57
N VAL A 9 5.87 5.76 -25.43
CA VAL A 9 4.69 4.89 -25.37
C VAL A 9 4.97 3.67 -26.22
N VAL A 10 4.77 2.49 -25.64
CA VAL A 10 5.05 1.21 -26.27
C VAL A 10 3.74 0.42 -26.44
N ASP A 11 3.60 -0.34 -27.52
CA ASP A 11 2.49 -1.27 -27.70
C ASP A 11 2.72 -2.60 -26.96
N SER A 12 1.73 -3.50 -27.00
CA SER A 12 1.85 -4.85 -26.43
C SER A 12 2.97 -5.70 -27.05
N ALA A 13 3.45 -5.34 -28.25
CA ALA A 13 4.49 -6.04 -28.99
C ALA A 13 5.91 -5.45 -28.74
N GLY A 14 6.05 -4.41 -27.91
CA GLY A 14 7.33 -3.78 -27.62
C GLY A 14 7.75 -2.70 -28.63
N LYS A 15 6.87 -2.29 -29.57
CA LYS A 15 7.15 -1.24 -30.54
C LYS A 15 6.73 0.12 -30.01
N LYS A 16 7.55 1.14 -30.28
CA LYS A 16 7.24 2.53 -29.95
C LYS A 16 6.10 3.03 -30.83
N THR A 17 5.02 3.50 -30.21
CA THR A 17 3.85 4.07 -30.89
C THR A 17 3.80 5.60 -30.79
N GLY A 18 4.49 6.17 -29.81
CA GLY A 18 4.61 7.61 -29.61
C GLY A 18 5.46 7.95 -28.40
N SER A 19 5.37 9.20 -27.93
CA SER A 19 5.97 9.66 -26.67
C SER A 19 4.96 10.52 -25.92
N VAL A 20 5.07 10.53 -24.59
CA VAL A 20 4.24 11.35 -23.69
C VAL A 20 5.15 12.16 -22.78
N GLU A 21 4.80 13.42 -22.60
CA GLU A 21 5.45 14.32 -21.65
C GLU A 21 4.91 14.09 -20.24
N LEU A 22 5.82 13.80 -19.30
CA LEU A 22 5.53 13.70 -17.88
C LEU A 22 5.62 15.09 -17.23
N PRO A 23 4.55 15.58 -16.57
CA PRO A 23 4.58 16.86 -15.90
C PRO A 23 5.64 16.91 -14.79
N ALA A 24 6.52 17.91 -14.85
CA ALA A 24 7.61 18.10 -13.89
C ALA A 24 7.10 18.27 -12.44
N GLU A 25 5.90 18.82 -12.25
CA GLU A 25 5.30 18.97 -10.90
C GLU A 25 5.06 17.65 -10.17
N VAL A 26 4.91 16.55 -10.92
CA VAL A 26 4.60 15.22 -10.40
C VAL A 26 5.81 14.30 -10.45
N PHE A 27 6.58 14.36 -11.54
CA PHE A 27 7.69 13.45 -11.84
C PHE A 27 9.08 14.07 -11.68
N ASP A 28 9.20 15.35 -11.29
CA ASP A 28 10.48 15.99 -10.95
C ASP A 28 10.45 16.73 -9.60
N ALA A 29 9.83 16.11 -8.60
CA ALA A 29 9.89 16.58 -7.21
C ALA A 29 11.26 16.26 -6.57
N PRO A 30 11.74 17.09 -5.63
CA PRO A 30 12.93 16.79 -4.86
C PRO A 30 12.73 15.55 -3.98
N LEU A 31 13.78 14.72 -3.87
CA LEU A 31 13.73 13.50 -3.08
C LEU A 31 13.68 13.83 -1.58
N ASN A 32 12.65 13.36 -0.87
CA ASN A 32 12.52 13.55 0.57
C ASN A 32 12.27 12.22 1.30
N ILE A 33 13.36 11.56 1.72
CA ILE A 33 13.33 10.24 2.36
C ILE A 33 12.58 10.27 3.71
N PRO A 34 12.81 11.22 4.64
CA PRO A 34 12.08 11.27 5.91
C PRO A 34 10.56 11.38 5.71
N LEU A 35 10.13 12.18 4.73
CA LEU A 35 8.71 12.34 4.40
C LEU A 35 8.11 11.03 3.88
N MET A 36 8.78 10.38 2.91
CA MET A 36 8.34 9.09 2.38
C MET A 36 8.25 8.02 3.48
N HIS A 37 9.26 7.94 4.35
CA HIS A 37 9.26 7.03 5.50
C HIS A 37 8.04 7.26 6.41
N GLN A 38 7.76 8.50 6.79
CA GLN A 38 6.62 8.82 7.66
C GLN A 38 5.27 8.43 7.03
N VAL A 39 5.10 8.67 5.72
CA VAL A 39 3.87 8.30 5.01
C VAL A 39 3.72 6.78 4.93
N VAL A 40 4.78 6.06 4.60
CA VAL A 40 4.78 4.59 4.52
C VAL A 40 4.49 3.95 5.87
N VAL A 41 5.15 4.41 6.94
CA VAL A 41 4.87 3.93 8.30
C VAL A 41 3.42 4.18 8.69
N GLY A 42 2.88 5.36 8.36
CA GLY A 42 1.46 5.66 8.60
C GLY A 42 0.51 4.74 7.83
N GLN A 43 0.82 4.43 6.57
CA GLN A 43 0.03 3.52 5.73
C GLN A 43 0.07 2.08 6.27
N LEU A 44 1.25 1.58 6.65
CA LEU A 44 1.41 0.25 7.26
C LEU A 44 0.75 0.15 8.63
N ALA A 45 0.77 1.23 9.42
CA ALA A 45 0.08 1.30 10.70
C ALA A 45 -1.44 1.24 10.52
N ALA A 46 -2.00 1.93 9.52
CA ALA A 46 -3.43 1.88 9.21
C ALA A 46 -3.88 0.50 8.69
N ALA A 47 -2.99 -0.25 8.01
CA ALA A 47 -3.28 -1.62 7.58
C ALA A 47 -3.34 -2.63 8.74
N ARG A 48 -2.82 -2.28 9.92
CA ARG A 48 -2.75 -3.17 11.09
C ARG A 48 -4.09 -3.20 11.85
N GLN A 49 -4.78 -4.33 11.79
CA GLN A 49 -6.12 -4.52 12.39
C GLN A 49 -6.19 -4.41 13.93
N GLY A 50 -5.14 -4.82 14.64
CA GLY A 50 -5.06 -4.62 16.08
C GLY A 50 -6.00 -5.48 16.96
N THR A 51 -6.48 -6.63 16.48
CA THR A 51 -7.48 -7.50 17.14
C THR A 51 -6.93 -8.40 18.28
N HIS A 52 -5.81 -8.03 18.90
CA HIS A 52 -5.24 -8.80 20.01
C HIS A 52 -5.91 -8.43 21.33
N ALA A 53 -6.25 -9.41 22.15
CA ALA A 53 -6.79 -9.20 23.48
C ALA A 53 -6.25 -10.24 24.46
N THR A 54 -6.04 -9.81 25.70
CA THR A 54 -5.75 -10.67 26.84
C THR A 54 -6.77 -10.41 27.93
N LYS A 55 -7.09 -11.45 28.70
CA LYS A 55 -8.01 -11.32 29.82
C LYS A 55 -7.31 -10.65 30.99
N THR A 56 -7.83 -9.50 31.40
CA THR A 56 -7.38 -8.87 32.64
C THR A 56 -7.86 -9.69 33.83
N ARG A 57 -7.40 -9.36 35.04
CA ARG A 57 -7.85 -10.02 36.28
C ARG A 57 -9.38 -10.06 36.41
N GLY A 58 -10.10 -9.04 35.91
CA GLY A 58 -11.56 -8.96 35.95
C GLY A 58 -12.26 -9.89 34.94
N ASP A 59 -11.60 -10.15 33.81
CA ASP A 59 -12.20 -10.92 32.70
C ASP A 59 -11.98 -12.43 32.84
N VAL A 60 -11.04 -12.85 33.69
CA VAL A 60 -10.78 -14.27 33.97
C VAL A 60 -11.83 -14.82 34.93
N ARG A 61 -12.54 -15.88 34.51
CA ARG A 61 -13.62 -16.53 35.29
C ARG A 61 -13.17 -16.94 36.70
N GLY A 62 -13.89 -16.47 37.72
CA GLY A 62 -13.69 -16.87 39.13
C GLY A 62 -12.97 -15.80 39.96
N GLY A 63 -12.44 -16.17 41.13
CA GLY A 63 -11.67 -15.25 41.98
C GLY A 63 -12.46 -14.14 42.68
N GLY A 64 -13.80 -14.18 42.67
CA GLY A 64 -14.70 -13.24 43.33
C GLY A 64 -14.84 -13.42 44.85
N ARG A 65 -14.23 -14.46 45.43
CA ARG A 65 -14.19 -14.70 46.87
C ARG A 65 -12.75 -14.75 47.37
N LYS A 66 -12.51 -14.14 48.53
CA LYS A 66 -11.21 -14.23 49.22
C LYS A 66 -10.89 -15.70 49.56
N PRO A 67 -9.71 -16.23 49.19
CA PRO A 67 -9.41 -17.66 49.38
C PRO A 67 -9.41 -18.13 50.85
N TYR A 68 -9.00 -17.27 51.77
CA TYR A 68 -8.96 -17.55 53.22
C TYR A 68 -8.94 -16.25 54.05
N ARG A 69 -9.11 -16.38 55.37
CA ARG A 69 -9.10 -15.28 56.35
C ARG A 69 -7.81 -14.43 56.27
N GLN A 70 -7.93 -13.14 56.61
CA GLN A 70 -6.84 -12.15 56.44
C GLN A 70 -5.59 -12.42 57.31
N LYS A 71 -5.76 -13.05 58.48
CA LYS A 71 -4.69 -13.35 59.44
C LYS A 71 -4.88 -14.76 60.03
N GLY A 72 -3.82 -15.33 60.61
CA GLY A 72 -3.87 -16.60 61.34
C GLY A 72 -3.77 -17.88 60.50
N THR A 73 -3.28 -17.81 59.26
CA THR A 73 -3.12 -18.99 58.37
C THR A 73 -1.67 -19.39 58.12
N GLY A 74 -0.69 -18.57 58.51
CA GLY A 74 0.74 -18.78 58.22
C GLY A 74 1.14 -18.59 56.75
N ARG A 75 0.18 -18.36 55.84
CA ARG A 75 0.41 -18.16 54.40
C ARG A 75 0.51 -16.67 54.06
N ALA A 76 1.09 -16.35 52.90
CA ALA A 76 1.08 -14.99 52.34
C ALA A 76 -0.37 -14.49 52.18
N ARG A 77 -0.60 -13.17 52.30
CA ARG A 77 -1.95 -12.60 52.19
C ARG A 77 -2.41 -12.60 50.75
N GLN A 78 -3.60 -13.16 50.49
CA GLN A 78 -4.17 -13.22 49.14
C GLN A 78 -5.61 -12.70 49.11
N GLY A 79 -5.88 -11.86 48.12
CA GLY A 79 -7.20 -11.24 47.91
C GLY A 79 -8.08 -12.02 46.93
N SER A 80 -7.49 -12.73 45.98
CA SER A 80 -8.19 -13.44 44.91
C SER A 80 -7.29 -14.55 44.35
N THR A 81 -7.88 -15.60 43.80
CA THR A 81 -7.18 -16.65 43.04
C THR A 81 -6.84 -16.22 41.61
N ARG A 82 -7.33 -15.07 41.13
CA ARG A 82 -7.06 -14.54 39.78
C ARG A 82 -6.04 -13.40 39.75
N ALA A 83 -5.30 -13.22 40.85
CA ALA A 83 -4.23 -12.23 40.90
C ALA A 83 -3.09 -12.60 39.92
N PRO A 84 -2.35 -11.62 39.37
CA PRO A 84 -1.40 -11.86 38.26
C PRO A 84 -0.28 -12.85 38.58
N GLN A 85 0.18 -12.91 39.82
CA GLN A 85 1.21 -13.83 40.28
C GLN A 85 0.73 -15.29 40.39
N PHE A 86 -0.57 -15.54 40.26
CA PHE A 86 -1.12 -16.90 40.29
C PHE A 86 -1.11 -17.53 38.90
N VAL A 87 -0.90 -18.85 38.87
CA VAL A 87 -1.17 -19.66 37.68
C VAL A 87 -2.66 -19.56 37.35
N GLY A 88 -2.98 -19.21 36.10
CA GLY A 88 -4.36 -18.92 35.69
C GLY A 88 -4.92 -17.61 36.24
N GLY A 89 -4.05 -16.70 36.69
CA GLY A 89 -4.34 -15.31 36.97
C GLY A 89 -4.48 -14.47 35.69
N GLY A 90 -4.99 -13.24 35.83
CA GLY A 90 -5.11 -12.31 34.70
C GLY A 90 -3.80 -11.59 34.36
N THR A 91 -3.67 -11.17 33.11
CA THR A 91 -2.50 -10.38 32.64
C THR A 91 -2.68 -8.90 33.00
N VAL A 92 -1.66 -8.25 33.57
CA VAL A 92 -1.73 -6.84 33.99
C VAL A 92 -1.57 -5.88 32.81
N HIS A 93 -0.43 -5.95 32.13
CA HIS A 93 -0.11 -5.10 30.98
C HIS A 93 -0.09 -5.95 29.71
N GLY A 94 -1.22 -6.62 29.46
CA GLY A 94 -1.38 -7.45 28.29
C GLY A 94 -1.87 -6.65 27.08
N PRO A 95 -1.68 -7.18 25.86
CA PRO A 95 -2.23 -6.58 24.66
C PRO A 95 -3.75 -6.43 24.75
N GLN A 96 -4.26 -5.28 24.31
CA GLN A 96 -5.69 -4.97 24.19
C GLN A 96 -6.00 -4.46 22.78
N PRO A 97 -7.23 -4.65 22.27
CA PRO A 97 -7.59 -4.19 20.94
C PRO A 97 -7.42 -2.68 20.83
N ARG A 98 -6.72 -2.23 19.80
CA ARG A 98 -6.49 -0.80 19.57
C ARG A 98 -6.36 -0.50 18.09
N ASP A 99 -6.73 0.72 17.73
CA ASP A 99 -6.45 1.29 16.42
C ASP A 99 -4.99 1.78 16.35
N TYR A 100 -4.33 1.47 15.24
CA TYR A 100 -2.95 1.86 14.95
C TYR A 100 -2.87 3.03 13.96
N THR A 101 -4.01 3.50 13.44
CA THR A 101 -4.09 4.56 12.45
C THR A 101 -3.44 5.85 12.94
N GLN A 102 -2.56 6.41 12.11
CA GLN A 102 -1.89 7.68 12.38
C GLN A 102 -2.38 8.73 11.38
N ARG A 103 -2.70 9.93 11.88
CA ARG A 103 -3.19 11.02 11.02
C ARG A 103 -2.02 11.67 10.29
N THR A 104 -1.94 11.42 8.99
CA THR A 104 -0.97 12.06 8.09
C THR A 104 -1.65 13.19 7.28
N PRO A 105 -1.12 14.43 7.29
CA PRO A 105 -1.64 15.55 6.49
C PRO A 105 -1.73 15.23 4.99
N LYS A 106 -2.77 15.73 4.32
CA LYS A 106 -3.01 15.48 2.88
C LYS A 106 -1.83 15.90 2.00
N LYS A 107 -1.26 17.09 2.25
CA LYS A 107 -0.09 17.61 1.52
C LYS A 107 1.14 16.72 1.66
N MET A 108 1.33 16.09 2.83
CA MET A 108 2.44 15.15 3.05
C MET A 108 2.27 13.87 2.22
N LYS A 109 1.05 13.32 2.16
CA LYS A 109 0.76 12.13 1.34
C LYS A 109 1.04 12.40 -0.15
N ALA A 110 0.54 13.52 -0.67
CA ALA A 110 0.75 13.91 -2.06
C ALA A 110 2.23 14.15 -2.38
N ALA A 111 2.94 14.88 -1.52
CA ALA A 111 4.37 15.15 -1.72
C ALA A 111 5.23 13.88 -1.63
N ALA A 112 4.90 12.94 -0.75
CA ALA A 112 5.60 11.65 -0.68
C ALA A 112 5.39 10.80 -1.95
N LEU A 113 4.17 10.75 -2.48
CA LEU A 113 3.89 10.06 -3.74
C LEU A 113 4.67 10.68 -4.91
N ARG A 114 4.66 12.01 -5.04
CA ARG A 114 5.43 12.72 -6.07
C ARG A 114 6.93 12.44 -5.94
N SER A 115 7.48 12.50 -4.73
CA SER A 115 8.88 12.15 -4.47
C SER A 115 9.22 10.72 -4.89
N ALA A 116 8.32 9.75 -4.65
CA ALA A 116 8.54 8.36 -5.03
C ALA A 116 8.45 8.15 -6.56
N LEU A 117 7.48 8.77 -7.23
CA LEU A 117 7.37 8.72 -8.69
C LEU A 117 8.53 9.42 -9.39
N SER A 118 9.03 10.52 -8.82
CA SER A 118 10.19 11.26 -9.36
C SER A 118 11.47 10.44 -9.26
N ASP A 119 11.65 9.67 -8.18
CA ASP A 119 12.76 8.72 -8.07
C ASP A 119 12.69 7.64 -9.17
N ARG A 120 11.50 7.10 -9.44
CA ARG A 120 11.32 6.12 -10.52
C ARG A 120 11.56 6.73 -11.89
N ALA A 121 11.07 7.95 -12.13
CA ALA A 121 11.24 8.65 -13.40
C ALA A 121 12.72 8.96 -13.70
N ARG A 122 13.46 9.50 -12.72
CA ARG A 122 14.91 9.79 -12.87
C ARG A 122 15.76 8.56 -13.17
N ASN A 123 15.34 7.39 -12.68
CA ASN A 123 16.02 6.13 -12.92
C ASN A 123 15.52 5.39 -14.17
N GLY A 124 14.66 6.01 -14.99
CA GLY A 124 14.11 5.40 -16.21
C GLY A 124 13.19 4.21 -15.96
N ARG A 125 12.54 4.15 -14.79
CA ARG A 125 11.69 3.04 -14.32
C ARG A 125 10.19 3.30 -14.44
N VAL A 126 9.84 4.34 -15.18
CA VAL A 126 8.44 4.67 -15.51
C VAL A 126 8.24 4.33 -16.98
N HIS A 127 7.31 3.43 -17.26
CA HIS A 127 6.97 2.99 -18.61
C HIS A 127 5.51 3.29 -18.91
N VAL A 128 5.20 3.57 -20.18
CA VAL A 128 3.84 3.79 -20.64
C VAL A 128 3.52 2.77 -21.73
N ILE A 129 2.44 2.03 -21.55
CA ILE A 129 1.94 1.06 -22.52
C ILE A 129 0.56 1.49 -23.02
N THR A 130 0.24 1.27 -24.30
CA THR A 130 -1.11 1.56 -24.80
C THR A 130 -2.16 0.64 -24.17
N GLU A 131 -1.93 -0.66 -24.24
CA GLU A 131 -2.80 -1.72 -23.73
C GLU A 131 -2.00 -3.00 -23.49
N PHE A 132 -2.39 -3.79 -22.48
CA PHE A 132 -1.75 -5.08 -22.22
C PHE A 132 -2.27 -6.22 -23.09
N VAL A 133 -3.53 -6.10 -23.55
CA VAL A 133 -4.22 -7.14 -24.30
C VAL A 133 -5.01 -6.50 -25.43
N THR A 134 -4.67 -6.85 -26.66
CA THR A 134 -5.34 -6.36 -27.89
C THR A 134 -6.66 -7.09 -28.19
N THR A 135 -6.86 -8.26 -27.58
CA THR A 135 -8.07 -9.07 -27.76
C THR A 135 -9.16 -8.69 -26.77
N ALA A 136 -10.43 -8.77 -27.17
CA ALA A 136 -11.58 -8.51 -26.29
C ALA A 136 -11.75 -9.54 -25.14
N VAL A 137 -10.86 -10.52 -25.02
CA VAL A 137 -10.88 -11.57 -23.99
C VAL A 137 -9.65 -11.41 -23.08
N PRO A 138 -9.80 -11.40 -21.75
CA PRO A 138 -8.67 -11.38 -20.82
C PRO A 138 -7.73 -12.57 -21.02
N SER A 139 -6.43 -12.31 -21.08
CA SER A 139 -5.40 -13.34 -21.26
C SER A 139 -4.15 -13.00 -20.47
N THR A 140 -3.91 -13.78 -19.41
CA THR A 140 -2.71 -13.64 -18.55
C THR A 140 -1.43 -13.86 -19.34
N LYS A 141 -1.42 -14.83 -20.25
CA LYS A 141 -0.25 -15.15 -21.08
C LYS A 141 0.16 -13.96 -21.95
N ASN A 142 -0.80 -13.32 -22.62
CA ASN A 142 -0.51 -12.20 -23.51
C ASN A 142 -0.06 -10.98 -22.70
N ALA A 143 -0.76 -10.68 -21.60
CA ALA A 143 -0.40 -9.56 -20.73
C ALA A 143 1.00 -9.72 -20.09
N LEU A 144 1.40 -10.95 -19.74
CA LEU A 144 2.75 -11.21 -19.24
C LEU A 144 3.83 -11.04 -20.30
N VAL A 145 3.55 -11.43 -21.56
CA VAL A 145 4.48 -11.17 -22.67
C VAL A 145 4.64 -9.67 -22.87
N ALA A 146 3.55 -8.91 -22.90
CA ALA A 146 3.58 -7.46 -23.01
C ALA A 146 4.34 -6.80 -21.85
N LEU A 147 4.12 -7.26 -20.61
CA LEU A 147 4.83 -6.77 -19.43
C LEU A 147 6.34 -7.04 -19.50
N ARG A 148 6.73 -8.25 -19.93
CA ARG A 148 8.14 -8.66 -20.05
C ARG A 148 8.89 -7.96 -21.18
N ASN A 149 8.18 -7.47 -22.19
CA ASN A 149 8.78 -6.59 -23.20
C ASN A 149 9.19 -5.23 -22.62
N LEU A 150 8.61 -4.81 -21.48
CA LEU A 150 8.90 -3.55 -20.81
C LEU A 150 9.90 -3.74 -19.65
N THR A 151 9.68 -4.76 -18.82
CA THR A 151 10.49 -5.01 -17.63
C THR A 151 10.51 -6.49 -17.23
N ASP A 152 11.66 -6.94 -16.76
CA ASP A 152 11.87 -8.25 -16.13
C ASP A 152 11.72 -8.19 -14.59
N ARG A 153 11.42 -7.02 -14.02
CA ARG A 153 11.34 -6.80 -12.56
C ARG A 153 9.91 -6.77 -12.07
N LYS A 154 9.72 -6.66 -10.75
CA LYS A 154 8.39 -6.50 -10.16
C LYS A 154 7.81 -5.15 -10.55
N ALA A 155 6.68 -5.17 -11.24
CA ALA A 155 6.03 -3.99 -11.77
C ALA A 155 4.80 -3.62 -10.94
N LEU A 156 4.66 -2.32 -10.66
CA LEU A 156 3.37 -1.73 -10.33
C LEU A 156 2.68 -1.35 -11.63
N VAL A 157 1.54 -1.96 -11.92
CA VAL A 157 0.73 -1.64 -13.10
C VAL A 157 -0.42 -0.73 -12.68
N ILE A 158 -0.48 0.47 -13.25
CA ILE A 158 -1.55 1.43 -13.05
C ILE A 158 -2.49 1.39 -14.25
N VAL A 159 -3.76 1.11 -13.98
CA VAL A 159 -4.83 1.06 -14.98
C VAL A 159 -5.92 2.08 -14.65
N ASP A 160 -6.69 2.47 -15.67
CA ASP A 160 -7.94 3.17 -15.43
C ASP A 160 -9.01 2.24 -14.82
N ARG A 161 -10.03 2.81 -14.17
CA ARG A 161 -11.16 2.08 -13.59
C ARG A 161 -11.96 1.29 -14.63
N GLN A 162 -12.01 1.77 -15.87
CA GLN A 162 -12.77 1.15 -16.97
C GLN A 162 -11.99 0.02 -17.65
N ASP A 163 -10.67 -0.08 -17.45
CA ASP A 163 -9.83 -1.11 -18.06
C ASP A 163 -9.82 -2.42 -17.25
N ASP A 164 -10.96 -3.12 -17.32
CA ASP A 164 -11.10 -4.44 -16.72
C ASP A 164 -10.29 -5.53 -17.43
N LEU A 165 -10.00 -5.36 -18.73
CA LEU A 165 -9.24 -6.34 -19.51
C LEU A 165 -7.80 -6.47 -18.99
N SER A 166 -7.11 -5.35 -18.83
CA SER A 166 -5.74 -5.34 -18.28
C SER A 166 -5.72 -5.85 -16.84
N ARG A 167 -6.68 -5.40 -16.02
CA ARG A 167 -6.79 -5.82 -14.61
C ARG A 167 -7.02 -7.31 -14.45
N LEU A 168 -8.00 -7.88 -15.17
CA LEU A 168 -8.31 -9.31 -15.10
C LEU A 168 -7.16 -10.17 -15.64
N SER A 169 -6.41 -9.66 -16.62
CA SER A 169 -5.27 -10.35 -17.22
C SER A 169 -4.04 -10.35 -16.32
N LEU A 170 -3.84 -9.32 -15.48
CA LEU A 170 -2.64 -9.20 -14.63
C LEU A 170 -2.86 -9.53 -13.15
N ARG A 171 -4.09 -9.55 -12.62
CA ARG A 171 -4.37 -9.75 -11.18
C ARG A 171 -3.77 -11.02 -10.56
N ASN A 172 -3.50 -12.05 -11.37
CA ASN A 172 -2.96 -13.34 -10.91
C ASN A 172 -1.43 -13.45 -11.09
N ALA A 173 -0.79 -12.46 -11.73
CA ALA A 173 0.64 -12.49 -12.00
C ALA A 173 1.43 -12.10 -10.73
N PRO A 174 2.34 -12.96 -10.21
CA PRO A 174 3.14 -12.62 -9.02
C PRO A 174 4.13 -11.47 -9.24
N GLU A 175 4.50 -11.24 -10.49
CA GLU A 175 5.42 -10.19 -10.94
C GLU A 175 4.73 -8.83 -11.13
N ALA A 176 3.40 -8.78 -11.11
CA ALA A 176 2.63 -7.54 -11.28
C ALA A 176 1.73 -7.27 -10.08
N HIS A 177 1.78 -6.05 -9.56
CA HIS A 177 0.77 -5.52 -8.66
C HIS A 177 -0.11 -4.54 -9.43
N VAL A 178 -1.41 -4.77 -9.52
CA VAL A 178 -2.32 -3.91 -10.28
C VAL A 178 -3.05 -2.96 -9.33
N LEU A 179 -3.00 -1.66 -9.62
CA LEU A 179 -3.78 -0.63 -8.96
C LEU A 179 -4.55 0.20 -9.97
N TRP A 180 -5.67 0.76 -9.52
CA TRP A 180 -6.32 1.85 -10.24
C TRP A 180 -5.57 3.17 -10.04
N ALA A 181 -5.64 4.06 -11.03
CA ALA A 181 -5.01 5.39 -10.98
C ALA A 181 -5.41 6.21 -9.75
N ASP A 182 -6.66 6.10 -9.30
CA ASP A 182 -7.20 6.80 -8.11
C ASP A 182 -6.70 6.23 -6.77
N GLN A 183 -6.17 5.01 -6.77
CA GLN A 183 -5.65 4.33 -5.57
C GLN A 183 -4.12 4.32 -5.46
N LEU A 184 -3.44 5.01 -6.38
CA LEU A 184 -2.00 5.08 -6.39
C LEU A 184 -1.46 5.68 -5.08
N ASN A 185 -0.53 4.97 -4.46
CA ASN A 185 0.00 5.33 -3.14
C ASN A 185 1.50 5.12 -3.03
N THR A 186 2.12 5.74 -2.01
CA THR A 186 3.58 5.75 -1.84
C THR A 186 4.16 4.36 -1.54
N TYR A 187 3.46 3.53 -0.75
CA TYR A 187 3.95 2.21 -0.39
C TYR A 187 4.11 1.29 -1.60
N ASP A 188 3.09 1.24 -2.47
CA ASP A 188 3.09 0.35 -3.62
C ASP A 188 4.11 0.78 -4.68
N VAL A 189 4.34 2.08 -4.85
CA VAL A 189 5.41 2.61 -5.72
C VAL A 189 6.80 2.20 -5.22
N LEU A 190 7.02 2.24 -3.90
CA LEU A 190 8.32 1.87 -3.31
C LEU A 190 8.54 0.36 -3.25
N LYS A 191 7.46 -0.41 -3.12
CA LYS A 191 7.49 -1.89 -3.09
C LYS A 191 7.80 -2.49 -4.46
N SER A 192 7.43 -1.81 -5.53
CA SER A 192 7.72 -2.22 -6.91
C SER A 192 9.00 -1.60 -7.43
N ASP A 193 9.69 -2.32 -8.32
CA ASP A 193 10.93 -1.85 -8.93
C ASP A 193 10.63 -0.85 -10.04
N ASP A 194 9.70 -1.22 -10.93
CA ASP A 194 9.28 -0.44 -12.08
C ASP A 194 7.78 -0.10 -11.99
N VAL A 195 7.41 1.02 -12.59
CA VAL A 195 6.04 1.55 -12.60
C VAL A 195 5.57 1.62 -14.05
N VAL A 196 4.51 0.88 -14.38
CA VAL A 196 3.95 0.79 -15.72
C VAL A 196 2.56 1.41 -15.72
N PHE A 197 2.38 2.50 -16.46
CA PHE A 197 1.06 3.09 -16.68
C PHE A 197 0.48 2.59 -18.00
N THR A 198 -0.81 2.26 -18.03
CA THR A 198 -1.52 2.31 -19.31
C THR A 198 -1.67 3.78 -19.73
N ALA A 199 -1.74 4.06 -21.03
CA ALA A 199 -1.95 5.43 -21.53
C ALA A 199 -3.21 6.05 -20.89
N SER A 200 -4.31 5.29 -20.86
CA SER A 200 -5.54 5.67 -20.16
C SER A 200 -5.35 5.90 -18.66
N GLY A 201 -4.56 5.06 -18.00
CA GLY A 201 -4.27 5.18 -16.57
C GLY A 201 -3.40 6.39 -16.24
N LEU A 202 -2.47 6.77 -17.12
CA LEU A 202 -1.67 7.98 -16.97
C LEU A 202 -2.54 9.23 -17.13
N ASP A 203 -3.40 9.27 -18.13
CA ASP A 203 -4.31 10.40 -18.36
C ASP A 203 -5.32 10.56 -17.21
N ALA A 204 -5.86 9.44 -16.71
CA ALA A 204 -6.72 9.42 -15.53
C ALA A 204 -5.98 9.92 -14.27
N PHE A 205 -4.73 9.50 -14.07
CA PHE A 205 -3.91 9.96 -12.95
C PHE A 205 -3.58 11.46 -13.02
N LEU A 206 -3.33 11.98 -14.22
CA LEU A 206 -3.07 13.40 -14.45
C LEU A 206 -4.34 14.25 -14.45
N GLY A 207 -5.53 13.63 -14.40
CA GLY A 207 -6.82 14.33 -14.38
C GLY A 207 -7.23 14.93 -15.72
N LYS A 208 -6.60 14.53 -16.84
CA LYS A 208 -6.89 15.07 -18.19
C LYS A 208 -8.28 14.70 -18.70
N GLY A 209 -8.95 13.71 -18.10
CA GLY A 209 -10.31 13.28 -18.47
C GLY A 209 -11.45 13.99 -17.72
N GLU A 210 -11.18 14.76 -16.66
CA GLU A 210 -12.25 15.42 -15.88
C GLU A 210 -12.65 16.81 -16.43
N GLU A 211 -11.78 17.45 -17.23
CA GLU A 211 -12.04 18.79 -17.80
C GLU A 211 -13.12 18.80 -18.89
N GLU A 212 -13.43 17.67 -19.55
CA GLU A 212 -14.49 17.60 -20.59
C GLU A 212 -15.92 17.50 -20.02
N SER A 213 -16.08 17.43 -18.69
CA SER A 213 -17.39 17.19 -18.04
C SER A 213 -17.96 18.34 -17.21
N LYS A 214 -17.36 19.54 -17.28
CA LYS A 214 -17.84 20.76 -16.61
C LYS A 214 -18.30 21.84 -17.57
#